data_AF-A0A2D6JKJ4-F1
#
_entry.id   AF-A0A2D6JKJ4-F1
#
_cell.length_a   1.000
_cell.length_b   1.000
_cell.length_c   1.000
_cell.angle_alpha   90.00
_cell.angle_beta   90.00
_cell.angle_gamma   90.00
#
_symmetry.space_group_name_H-M   'P 1'
#
loop_
_entity.id
_entity.type
_entity.pdbx_description
1 polymer ?
#
loop_
_entity_poly.entity_id
_entity_poly.type
_entity_poly.pdbx_seq_one_letter_code
_entity_poly.pdbx_strand_id
1 'polypeptide(L)'
;MGLRKSLLLLVSLFLFSGCDNLFLPLADKTSDEALYVDAIVANDANNYTLVIEKINSMSTAYQARDDVKYLLASAYASLCGLNFLNFSEAFNGLGSTTMFEFLLEYFTDSTITEQDYCIEAEQAYDGISTNTTGDYLNRTYIAFAKIGVILNKLNNDAGAGNTNDGSLDPCAFVDVDDATHTNDVSELYTGFTRVIINIGNAGLDGDFSCTNVGSIDCSKTDSSLVNDDERLLIKNLIDSPDPGLNTGSGSDCS
;
A
#
# COMPACT_ATOMS: atom_id res chain seq x y z
N MET A 1 -43.71 -15.29 52.56
CA MET A 1 -42.86 -14.09 52.39
C MET A 1 -41.49 -14.35 51.75
N GLY A 2 -41.06 -15.61 51.56
CA GLY A 2 -39.74 -15.95 50.98
C GLY A 2 -39.66 -15.91 49.44
N LEU A 3 -40.72 -16.32 48.73
CA LEU A 3 -40.68 -16.44 47.26
C LEU A 3 -40.48 -15.10 46.53
N ARG A 4 -41.07 -14.01 47.03
CA ARG A 4 -40.89 -12.66 46.48
C ARG A 4 -39.47 -12.12 46.71
N LYS A 5 -38.85 -12.44 47.85
CA LYS A 5 -37.47 -12.04 48.15
C LYS A 5 -36.46 -12.81 47.29
N SER A 6 -36.68 -14.11 47.06
CA SER A 6 -35.83 -14.91 46.16
C SER A 6 -35.93 -14.51 44.69
N LEU A 7 -37.14 -14.14 44.20
CA LEU A 7 -37.31 -13.68 42.83
C LEU A 7 -36.65 -12.30 42.59
N LEU A 8 -36.79 -11.38 43.55
CA LEU A 8 -36.14 -10.07 43.50
C LEU A 8 -34.61 -10.19 43.56
N LEU A 9 -34.07 -11.16 44.31
CA LEU A 9 -32.63 -11.42 44.36
C LEU A 9 -32.10 -11.96 43.02
N LEU A 10 -32.85 -12.88 42.38
CA LEU A 10 -32.49 -13.48 41.09
C LEU A 10 -32.55 -12.45 39.95
N VAL A 11 -33.56 -11.59 39.94
CA VAL A 11 -33.70 -10.48 38.98
C VAL A 11 -32.64 -9.41 39.23
N SER A 12 -32.28 -9.14 40.49
CA SER A 12 -31.17 -8.22 40.80
C SER A 12 -29.81 -8.76 40.35
N LEU A 13 -29.55 -10.07 40.46
CA LEU A 13 -28.31 -10.67 39.96
C LEU A 13 -28.19 -10.56 38.42
N PHE A 14 -29.30 -10.63 37.69
CA PHE A 14 -29.33 -10.46 36.24
C PHE A 14 -29.11 -9.00 35.78
N LEU A 15 -29.37 -8.02 36.65
CA LEU A 15 -29.20 -6.59 36.35
C LEU A 15 -27.80 -6.06 36.69
N PHE A 16 -26.97 -6.85 37.38
CA PHE A 16 -25.60 -6.47 37.79
C PHE A 16 -24.48 -7.26 37.08
N SER A 17 -24.80 -8.26 36.24
CA SER A 17 -23.85 -8.73 35.23
C SER A 17 -23.77 -7.65 34.14
N GLY A 18 -22.56 -7.12 33.89
CA GLY A 18 -22.33 -5.94 33.04
C GLY A 18 -22.90 -6.04 31.63
N CYS A 19 -22.66 -5.02 30.81
CA CYS A 19 -23.07 -4.92 29.40
C CYS A 19 -22.49 -6.01 28.47
N ASP A 20 -22.08 -7.15 29.00
CA ASP A 20 -21.66 -8.31 28.25
C ASP A 20 -22.90 -9.06 27.78
N ASN A 21 -22.99 -9.20 26.46
CA ASN A 21 -24.06 -9.91 25.81
C ASN A 21 -24.08 -11.37 26.33
N LEU A 22 -25.18 -11.80 26.96
CA LEU A 22 -25.34 -13.13 27.55
C LEU A 22 -25.09 -14.26 26.54
N PHE A 23 -25.27 -13.98 25.25
CA PHE A 23 -25.05 -14.93 24.16
C PHE A 23 -23.61 -14.97 23.63
N LEU A 24 -22.72 -14.07 24.08
CA LEU A 24 -21.33 -14.01 23.62
C LEU A 24 -20.54 -15.32 23.81
N PRO A 25 -20.75 -16.11 24.89
CA PRO A 25 -20.10 -17.41 25.06
C PRO A 25 -20.68 -18.51 24.14
N LEU A 26 -21.87 -18.30 23.57
CA LEU A 26 -22.55 -19.24 22.68
C LEU A 26 -22.40 -18.87 21.20
N ALA A 27 -21.86 -17.69 20.91
CA ALA A 27 -21.60 -17.24 19.54
C ALA A 27 -20.45 -18.05 18.94
N ASP A 28 -20.63 -18.56 17.73
CA ASP A 28 -19.54 -19.13 16.95
C ASP A 28 -18.63 -18.00 16.47
N LYS A 29 -17.42 -17.95 17.03
CA LYS A 29 -16.38 -16.96 16.69
C LYS A 29 -15.44 -17.44 15.59
N THR A 30 -15.68 -18.63 15.06
CA THR A 30 -14.82 -19.29 14.07
C THR A 30 -15.45 -19.38 12.69
N SER A 31 -16.71 -18.98 12.53
CA SER A 31 -17.31 -18.86 11.20
C SER A 31 -16.62 -17.73 10.41
N ASP A 32 -16.64 -17.84 9.08
CA ASP A 32 -16.02 -16.84 8.21
C ASP A 32 -16.61 -15.44 8.44
N GLU A 33 -17.93 -15.33 8.69
CA GLU A 33 -18.58 -14.07 9.03
C GLU A 33 -18.08 -13.49 10.35
N ALA A 34 -17.89 -14.33 11.38
CA ALA A 34 -17.37 -13.88 12.66
C ALA A 34 -15.92 -13.40 12.53
N LEU A 35 -15.09 -14.15 11.79
CA LEU A 35 -13.73 -13.75 11.47
C LEU A 35 -13.70 -12.44 10.68
N TYR A 36 -14.65 -12.21 9.78
CA TYR A 36 -14.70 -10.99 8.98
C TYR A 36 -15.10 -9.78 9.80
N VAL A 37 -16.07 -9.94 10.71
CA VAL A 37 -16.40 -8.90 11.69
C VAL A 37 -15.21 -8.59 12.59
N ASP A 38 -14.51 -9.62 13.08
CA ASP A 38 -13.29 -9.44 13.89
C ASP A 38 -12.19 -8.72 13.09
N ALA A 39 -12.05 -9.01 11.80
CA ALA A 39 -11.13 -8.32 10.90
C ALA A 39 -11.50 -6.83 10.75
N ILE A 40 -12.79 -6.50 10.58
CA ILE A 40 -13.25 -5.10 10.52
C ILE A 40 -12.95 -4.38 11.84
N VAL A 41 -13.24 -5.00 12.99
CA VAL A 41 -12.95 -4.43 14.31
C VAL A 41 -11.44 -4.20 14.49
N ALA A 42 -10.61 -5.14 14.03
CA ALA A 42 -9.16 -4.99 14.06
C ALA A 42 -8.68 -3.84 13.16
N ASN A 43 -9.29 -3.68 11.98
CA ASN A 43 -8.98 -2.58 11.06
C ASN A 43 -9.31 -1.22 11.68
N ASP A 44 -10.48 -1.08 12.31
CA ASP A 44 -10.89 0.15 13.00
C ASP A 44 -9.96 0.47 14.19
N ALA A 45 -9.34 -0.55 14.78
CA ALA A 45 -8.32 -0.42 15.82
C ALA A 45 -6.89 -0.21 15.26
N ASN A 46 -6.72 -0.07 13.94
CA ASN A 46 -5.44 0.02 13.24
C ASN A 46 -4.50 -1.18 13.49
N ASN A 47 -5.05 -2.35 13.82
CA ASN A 47 -4.30 -3.58 14.03
C ASN A 47 -4.29 -4.43 12.75
N TYR A 48 -3.57 -3.95 11.74
CA TYR A 48 -3.58 -4.54 10.39
C TYR A 48 -3.00 -5.96 10.33
N THR A 49 -2.03 -6.28 11.19
CA THR A 49 -1.52 -7.67 11.32
C THR A 49 -2.64 -8.62 11.75
N LEU A 50 -3.49 -8.21 12.69
CA LEU A 50 -4.64 -9.01 13.11
C LEU A 50 -5.70 -9.09 12.01
N VAL A 51 -5.90 -8.04 11.21
CA VAL A 51 -6.80 -8.09 10.02
C VAL A 51 -6.36 -9.23 9.10
N ILE A 52 -5.08 -9.26 8.74
CA ILE A 52 -4.50 -10.29 7.86
C ILE A 52 -4.63 -11.69 8.48
N GLU A 53 -4.34 -11.83 9.78
CA GLU A 53 -4.51 -13.11 10.51
C GLU A 53 -5.95 -13.63 10.41
N LYS A 54 -6.94 -12.75 10.63
CA LYS A 54 -8.36 -13.13 10.56
C LYS A 54 -8.78 -13.50 9.16
N ILE A 55 -8.37 -12.75 8.15
CA ILE A 55 -8.67 -13.05 6.74
C ILE A 55 -8.05 -14.38 6.32
N ASN A 56 -6.78 -14.63 6.68
CA ASN A 56 -6.10 -15.89 6.37
C ASN A 56 -6.72 -17.11 7.08
N SER A 57 -7.47 -16.89 8.16
CA SER A 57 -8.18 -17.94 8.88
C SER A 57 -9.54 -18.31 8.27
N MET A 58 -10.05 -17.51 7.33
CA MET A 58 -11.31 -17.78 6.64
C MET A 58 -11.16 -18.88 5.59
N SER A 59 -12.29 -19.45 5.15
CA SER A 59 -12.31 -20.34 3.99
C SER A 59 -11.87 -19.62 2.70
N THR A 60 -11.31 -20.38 1.75
CA THR A 60 -10.88 -19.85 0.45
C THR A 60 -12.01 -19.19 -0.33
N ALA A 61 -13.24 -19.70 -0.20
CA ALA A 61 -14.42 -19.13 -0.83
C ALA A 61 -14.76 -17.75 -0.26
N TYR A 62 -14.54 -17.54 1.03
CA TYR A 62 -14.81 -16.26 1.68
C TYR A 62 -13.70 -15.25 1.39
N GLN A 63 -12.43 -15.67 1.43
CA GLN A 63 -11.28 -14.85 1.01
C GLN A 63 -11.40 -14.38 -0.45
N ALA A 64 -12.10 -15.15 -1.30
CA ALA A 64 -12.30 -14.79 -2.70
C ALA A 64 -13.29 -13.63 -2.91
N ARG A 65 -14.07 -13.23 -1.89
CA ARG A 65 -15.01 -12.12 -1.99
C ARG A 65 -14.29 -10.79 -2.14
N ASP A 66 -14.83 -9.92 -2.99
CA ASP A 66 -14.22 -8.61 -3.27
C ASP A 66 -14.12 -7.74 -2.01
N ASP A 67 -15.13 -7.73 -1.13
CA ASP A 67 -15.11 -6.95 0.12
C ASP A 67 -14.02 -7.41 1.11
N VAL A 68 -13.76 -8.71 1.16
CA VAL A 68 -12.65 -9.27 1.94
C VAL A 68 -11.30 -8.89 1.33
N LYS A 69 -11.17 -8.92 0.00
CA LYS A 69 -9.96 -8.48 -0.71
C LYS A 69 -9.69 -6.99 -0.55
N TYR A 70 -10.72 -6.15 -0.57
CA TYR A 70 -10.56 -4.71 -0.28
C TYR A 70 -10.00 -4.50 1.13
N LEU A 71 -10.55 -5.19 2.13
CA LEU A 71 -10.08 -5.08 3.50
C LEU A 71 -8.63 -5.58 3.64
N LEU A 72 -8.30 -6.70 3.00
CA LEU A 72 -6.94 -7.25 2.98
C LEU A 72 -5.96 -6.28 2.33
N ALA A 73 -6.31 -5.73 1.17
CA ALA A 73 -5.46 -4.79 0.45
C ALA A 73 -5.25 -3.49 1.24
N SER A 74 -6.30 -2.99 1.91
CA SER A 74 -6.20 -1.82 2.79
C SER A 74 -5.30 -2.08 4.00
N ALA A 75 -5.34 -3.28 4.58
CA ALA A 75 -4.48 -3.66 5.69
C ALA A 75 -3.01 -3.70 5.27
N TYR A 76 -2.71 -4.33 4.13
CA TYR A 76 -1.37 -4.35 3.56
C TYR A 76 -0.89 -2.95 3.16
N ALA A 77 -1.73 -2.14 2.53
CA ALA A 77 -1.38 -0.76 2.19
C ALA A 77 -1.04 0.07 3.44
N SER A 78 -1.76 -0.14 4.54
CA SER A 78 -1.49 0.54 5.80
C SER A 78 -0.16 0.08 6.42
N LEU A 79 0.17 -1.21 6.34
CA LEU A 79 1.47 -1.74 6.77
C LEU A 79 2.63 -1.32 5.85
N CYS A 80 2.35 -1.03 4.58
CA CYS A 80 3.25 -0.37 3.62
C CYS A 80 3.47 1.13 3.96
N GLY A 81 2.82 1.66 5.00
CA GLY A 81 2.96 3.06 5.43
C GLY A 81 1.95 4.02 4.80
N LEU A 82 1.04 3.53 3.95
CA LEU A 82 0.02 4.37 3.33
C LEU A 82 -1.13 4.65 4.31
N ASN A 83 -1.15 5.87 4.85
CA ASN A 83 -2.38 6.46 5.38
C ASN A 83 -3.04 7.29 4.27
N PHE A 84 -4.11 6.76 3.67
CA PHE A 84 -4.75 7.38 2.51
C PHE A 84 -5.15 8.85 2.73
N LEU A 85 -5.75 9.17 3.88
CA LEU A 85 -6.23 10.54 4.14
C LEU A 85 -5.06 11.51 4.27
N ASN A 86 -4.03 11.15 5.06
CA ASN A 86 -2.84 11.98 5.24
C ASN A 86 -2.06 12.13 3.93
N PHE A 87 -1.92 11.04 3.17
CA PHE A 87 -1.22 11.06 1.89
C PHE A 87 -1.96 11.95 0.89
N SER A 88 -3.29 11.81 0.78
CA SER A 88 -4.10 12.63 -0.13
C SER A 88 -4.04 14.11 0.25
N GLU A 89 -4.04 14.45 1.54
CA GLU A 89 -3.87 15.84 1.99
C GLU A 89 -2.48 16.39 1.64
N ALA A 90 -1.42 15.63 1.91
CA ALA A 90 -0.05 16.01 1.60
C ALA A 90 0.17 16.16 0.08
N PHE A 91 -0.35 15.22 -0.71
CA PHE A 91 -0.28 15.22 -2.18
C PHE A 91 -1.00 16.43 -2.79
N ASN A 92 -2.15 16.83 -2.25
CA ASN A 92 -2.83 18.06 -2.68
C ASN A 92 -2.03 19.33 -2.32
N GLY A 93 -1.13 19.25 -1.35
CA GLY A 93 -0.27 20.34 -0.88
C GLY A 93 1.12 20.43 -1.55
N LEU A 94 1.42 19.58 -2.55
CA LEU A 94 2.73 19.40 -3.18
C LEU A 94 3.45 20.71 -3.59
N GLY A 95 2.71 21.71 -4.07
CA GLY A 95 3.29 22.98 -4.48
C GLY A 95 4.24 22.84 -5.68
N SER A 96 5.52 23.15 -5.50
CA SER A 96 6.57 23.06 -6.53
C SER A 96 7.51 21.86 -6.37
N THR A 97 7.30 21.03 -5.35
CA THR A 97 8.05 19.80 -5.12
C THR A 97 7.78 18.82 -6.26
N THR A 98 8.83 18.15 -6.75
CA THR A 98 8.66 17.13 -7.80
C THR A 98 7.98 15.87 -7.22
N MET A 99 7.44 15.01 -8.10
CA MET A 99 6.71 13.83 -7.63
C MET A 99 7.60 12.91 -6.79
N PHE A 100 8.82 12.61 -7.26
CA PHE A 100 9.68 11.65 -6.55
C PHE A 100 10.30 12.24 -5.30
N GLU A 101 10.59 13.54 -5.30
CA GLU A 101 11.03 14.25 -4.11
C GLU A 101 9.97 14.16 -3.01
N PHE A 102 8.71 14.38 -3.37
CA PHE A 102 7.60 14.23 -2.43
C PHE A 102 7.43 12.79 -1.93
N LEU A 103 7.46 11.80 -2.83
CA LEU A 103 7.30 10.40 -2.44
C LEU A 103 8.46 9.93 -1.54
N LEU A 104 9.69 10.37 -1.83
CA LEU A 104 10.84 10.11 -0.96
C LEU A 104 10.65 10.73 0.42
N GLU A 105 10.28 12.01 0.47
CA GLU A 105 10.12 12.74 1.74
C GLU A 105 8.98 12.15 2.58
N TYR A 106 7.86 11.79 1.95
CA TYR A 106 6.69 11.25 2.65
C TYR A 106 6.97 9.86 3.26
N PHE A 107 7.76 9.02 2.58
CA PHE A 107 8.03 7.63 3.00
C PHE A 107 9.44 7.45 3.62
N THR A 108 10.03 8.51 4.17
CA THR A 108 11.41 8.57 4.68
C THR A 108 11.77 7.54 5.77
N ASP A 109 10.78 7.04 6.53
CA ASP A 109 11.01 6.09 7.63
C ASP A 109 10.71 4.62 7.27
N SER A 110 10.52 4.32 5.98
CA SER A 110 10.16 2.98 5.49
C SER A 110 11.35 2.00 5.46
N THR A 111 11.06 0.70 5.59
CA THR A 111 12.04 -0.41 5.55
C THR A 111 11.69 -1.45 4.46
N ILE A 112 12.50 -2.51 4.35
CA ILE A 112 12.27 -3.64 3.41
C ILE A 112 10.89 -4.30 3.64
N THR A 113 10.44 -4.40 4.89
CA THR A 113 9.17 -5.05 5.21
C THR A 113 7.97 -4.27 4.64
N GLU A 114 8.04 -2.93 4.61
CA GLU A 114 7.02 -2.09 4.01
C GLU A 114 6.91 -2.33 2.49
N GLN A 115 8.02 -2.58 1.78
CA GLN A 115 8.04 -2.87 0.34
C GLN A 115 7.21 -4.11 0.01
N ASP A 116 7.43 -5.22 0.73
CA ASP A 116 6.70 -6.48 0.54
C ASP A 116 5.20 -6.26 0.77
N TYR A 117 4.82 -5.49 1.78
CA TYR A 117 3.42 -5.15 2.03
C TYR A 117 2.79 -4.32 0.90
N CYS A 118 3.55 -3.42 0.25
CA CYS A 118 3.02 -2.70 -0.90
C CYS A 118 2.70 -3.66 -2.07
N ILE A 119 3.56 -4.65 -2.30
CA ILE A 119 3.36 -5.69 -3.32
C ILE A 119 2.14 -6.56 -2.97
N GLU A 120 2.01 -7.00 -1.73
CA GLU A 120 0.86 -7.77 -1.25
C GLU A 120 -0.46 -6.97 -1.36
N ALA A 121 -0.42 -5.66 -1.12
CA ALA A 121 -1.56 -4.77 -1.32
C ALA A 121 -1.99 -4.69 -2.79
N GLU A 122 -1.03 -4.55 -3.72
CA GLU A 122 -1.31 -4.56 -5.17
C GLU A 122 -1.93 -5.90 -5.60
N GLN A 123 -1.38 -7.03 -5.15
CA GLN A 123 -1.87 -8.36 -5.47
C GLN A 123 -3.29 -8.61 -4.92
N ALA A 124 -3.56 -8.18 -3.69
CA ALA A 124 -4.89 -8.28 -3.09
C ALA A 124 -5.92 -7.48 -3.90
N TYR A 125 -5.56 -6.27 -4.36
CA TYR A 125 -6.39 -5.48 -5.26
C TYR A 125 -6.56 -6.17 -6.63
N ASP A 126 -5.50 -6.69 -7.25
CA ASP A 126 -5.57 -7.38 -8.55
C ASP A 126 -6.56 -8.56 -8.55
N GLY A 127 -6.81 -9.16 -7.39
CA GLY A 127 -7.81 -10.21 -7.22
C GLY A 127 -9.27 -9.74 -7.28
N ILE A 128 -9.56 -8.44 -7.26
CA ILE A 128 -10.92 -7.89 -7.20
C ILE A 128 -11.58 -7.94 -8.58
N SER A 129 -12.81 -8.48 -8.63
CA SER A 129 -13.47 -8.81 -9.90
C SER A 129 -14.10 -7.62 -10.62
N THR A 130 -14.52 -6.59 -9.87
CA THR A 130 -15.19 -5.40 -10.40
C THR A 130 -14.42 -4.16 -9.96
N ASN A 131 -13.79 -3.46 -10.91
CA ASN A 131 -13.09 -2.21 -10.63
C ASN A 131 -13.96 -1.00 -10.95
N THR A 132 -14.08 -0.11 -9.99
CA THR A 132 -14.64 1.23 -10.10
C THR A 132 -13.53 2.25 -10.32
N THR A 133 -13.88 3.49 -10.69
CA THR A 133 -12.93 4.61 -10.71
C THR A 133 -12.20 4.78 -9.37
N GLY A 134 -12.92 4.62 -8.25
CA GLY A 134 -12.32 4.69 -6.92
C GLY A 134 -11.28 3.59 -6.68
N ASP A 135 -11.47 2.41 -7.25
CA ASP A 135 -10.53 1.29 -7.10
C ASP A 135 -9.25 1.53 -7.86
N TYR A 136 -9.34 2.06 -9.08
CA TYR A 136 -8.16 2.47 -9.83
C TYR A 136 -7.39 3.56 -9.09
N LEU A 137 -8.07 4.55 -8.53
CA LEU A 137 -7.41 5.57 -7.71
C LEU A 137 -6.72 4.98 -6.48
N ASN A 138 -7.38 4.09 -5.75
CA ASN A 138 -6.78 3.42 -4.59
C ASN A 138 -5.51 2.63 -4.96
N ARG A 139 -5.54 1.91 -6.09
CA ARG A 139 -4.37 1.22 -6.62
C ARG A 139 -3.25 2.18 -7.02
N THR A 140 -3.57 3.37 -7.55
CA THR A 140 -2.59 4.43 -7.82
C THR A 140 -1.89 4.87 -6.55
N TYR A 141 -2.62 5.09 -5.45
CA TYR A 141 -2.03 5.49 -4.17
C TYR A 141 -1.12 4.41 -3.59
N ILE A 142 -1.48 3.13 -3.73
CA ILE A 142 -0.62 2.01 -3.33
C ILE A 142 0.65 1.97 -4.19
N ALA A 143 0.54 2.16 -5.50
CA ALA A 143 1.69 2.19 -6.37
C ALA A 143 2.63 3.38 -6.05
N PHE A 144 2.08 4.55 -5.69
CA PHE A 144 2.87 5.67 -5.17
C PHE A 144 3.57 5.33 -3.86
N ALA A 145 2.89 4.66 -2.94
CA ALA A 145 3.51 4.20 -1.70
C ALA A 145 4.67 3.23 -1.97
N LYS A 146 4.47 2.26 -2.87
CA LYS A 146 5.54 1.34 -3.30
C LYS A 146 6.75 2.10 -3.85
N ILE A 147 6.52 3.08 -4.73
CA ILE A 147 7.58 3.91 -5.30
C ILE A 147 8.34 4.64 -4.20
N GLY A 148 7.64 5.34 -3.30
CA GLY A 148 8.27 6.10 -2.21
C GLY A 148 9.08 5.22 -1.25
N VAL A 149 8.52 4.07 -0.85
CA VAL A 149 9.21 3.10 0.02
C VAL A 149 10.50 2.58 -0.62
N ILE A 150 10.45 2.24 -1.91
CA ILE A 150 11.65 1.74 -2.61
C ILE A 150 12.68 2.86 -2.80
N LEU A 151 12.26 4.08 -3.17
CA LEU A 151 13.17 5.22 -3.28
C LEU A 151 13.89 5.50 -1.94
N ASN A 152 13.16 5.41 -0.82
CA ASN A 152 13.76 5.60 0.50
C ASN A 152 14.72 4.49 0.90
N LYS A 153 14.39 3.23 0.57
CA LYS A 153 15.30 2.10 0.78
C LYS A 153 16.61 2.32 0.02
N LEU A 154 16.51 2.65 -1.27
CA LEU A 154 17.68 2.97 -2.09
C LEU A 154 18.47 4.13 -1.45
N ASN A 155 17.80 5.21 -1.04
CA ASN A 155 18.42 6.35 -0.33
C ASN A 155 19.32 5.92 0.84
N ASN A 156 18.78 5.04 1.67
CA ASN A 156 19.46 4.52 2.85
C ASN A 156 20.66 3.64 2.51
N ASP A 157 20.52 2.78 1.51
CA ASP A 157 21.55 1.83 1.11
C ASP A 157 22.79 2.52 0.48
N ALA A 158 22.64 3.67 -0.20
CA ALA A 158 23.82 4.43 -0.66
C ALA A 158 24.50 5.27 0.44
N GLY A 159 24.04 5.17 1.69
CA GLY A 159 24.70 5.82 2.83
C GLY A 159 24.51 7.33 2.88
N ALA A 160 23.52 7.88 2.17
CA ALA A 160 23.05 9.26 2.35
C ALA A 160 22.48 9.47 3.77
N GLY A 161 22.00 8.38 4.40
CA GLY A 161 21.22 8.42 5.63
C GLY A 161 19.81 8.92 5.36
N ASN A 162 18.91 8.85 6.36
CA ASN A 162 17.61 9.52 6.32
C ASN A 162 17.81 11.05 6.30
N THR A 163 18.28 11.60 5.19
CA THR A 163 18.23 13.02 4.91
C THR A 163 16.81 13.28 4.45
N ASN A 164 15.95 13.70 5.39
CA ASN A 164 14.56 14.10 5.15
C ASN A 164 14.47 15.38 4.28
N ASP A 165 15.37 15.56 3.33
CA ASP A 165 15.58 16.79 2.57
C ASP A 165 15.24 16.66 1.08
N GLY A 166 14.69 15.51 0.67
CA GLY A 166 14.29 15.31 -0.73
C GLY A 166 15.48 15.16 -1.70
N SER A 167 16.73 15.23 -1.20
CA SER A 167 17.93 15.26 -2.04
C SER A 167 18.57 13.87 -2.15
N LEU A 168 18.10 13.13 -3.14
CA LEU A 168 18.71 11.89 -3.62
C LEU A 168 19.69 12.24 -4.77
N ASP A 169 20.86 11.62 -4.84
CA ASP A 169 21.69 11.51 -6.06
C ASP A 169 21.29 10.24 -6.84
N PRO A 170 20.38 10.28 -7.81
CA PRO A 170 19.80 9.10 -8.45
C PRO A 170 20.84 8.16 -9.07
N CYS A 171 22.02 8.66 -9.43
CA CYS A 171 23.10 7.87 -10.00
C CYS A 171 24.00 7.19 -8.97
N ALA A 172 23.91 7.55 -7.68
CA ALA A 172 24.61 6.87 -6.59
C ALA A 172 23.94 5.54 -6.17
N PHE A 173 22.68 5.34 -6.53
CA PHE A 173 21.85 4.23 -6.05
C PHE A 173 21.87 2.99 -6.93
N VAL A 174 22.31 3.12 -8.17
CA VAL A 174 21.95 2.14 -9.17
C VAL A 174 23.08 1.91 -10.16
N ASP A 175 24.07 1.13 -9.75
CA ASP A 175 24.81 0.35 -10.74
C ASP A 175 23.82 -0.67 -11.34
N VAL A 176 23.64 -0.69 -12.66
CA VAL A 176 22.72 -1.65 -13.32
C VAL A 176 23.18 -3.08 -13.09
N ASP A 177 24.46 -3.23 -12.76
CA ASP A 177 25.13 -4.48 -12.43
C ASP A 177 25.08 -4.80 -10.92
N ASP A 178 24.47 -3.95 -10.09
CA ASP A 178 24.29 -4.27 -8.68
C ASP A 178 23.14 -5.28 -8.50
N ALA A 179 23.55 -6.54 -8.37
CA ALA A 179 22.66 -7.65 -8.11
C ALA A 179 21.83 -7.48 -6.82
N THR A 180 22.23 -6.62 -5.87
CA THR A 180 21.45 -6.42 -4.64
C THR A 180 20.20 -5.57 -4.85
N HIS A 181 20.20 -4.66 -5.82
CA HIS A 181 19.10 -3.71 -6.05
C HIS A 181 18.31 -3.98 -7.34
N THR A 182 18.72 -4.98 -8.14
CA THR A 182 18.06 -5.31 -9.41
C THR A 182 16.55 -5.50 -9.26
N ASN A 183 16.09 -6.20 -8.22
CA ASN A 183 14.67 -6.42 -7.98
C ASN A 183 13.94 -5.12 -7.60
N ASP A 184 14.56 -4.26 -6.81
CA ASP A 184 13.96 -3.00 -6.35
C ASP A 184 13.72 -2.04 -7.52
N VAL A 185 14.67 -1.94 -8.45
CA VAL A 185 14.53 -1.14 -9.66
C VAL A 185 13.45 -1.71 -10.58
N SER A 186 13.35 -3.04 -10.68
CA SER A 186 12.26 -3.68 -11.40
C SER A 186 10.90 -3.41 -10.74
N GLU A 187 10.82 -3.38 -9.41
CA GLU A 187 9.59 -3.03 -8.67
C GLU A 187 9.22 -1.54 -8.81
N LEU A 188 10.20 -0.63 -8.89
CA LEU A 188 9.96 0.76 -9.27
C LEU A 188 9.29 0.82 -10.64
N TYR A 189 9.87 0.14 -11.64
CA TYR A 189 9.32 0.09 -12.99
C TYR A 189 7.86 -0.40 -13.02
N THR A 190 7.53 -1.47 -12.28
CA THR A 190 6.15 -1.96 -12.20
C THR A 190 5.24 -0.99 -11.44
N GLY A 191 5.74 -0.30 -10.41
CA GLY A 191 5.03 0.77 -9.71
C GLY A 191 4.62 1.89 -10.66
N PHE A 192 5.55 2.39 -11.48
CA PHE A 192 5.26 3.40 -12.51
C PHE A 192 4.24 2.92 -13.53
N THR A 193 4.45 1.71 -14.03
CA THR A 193 3.51 1.06 -14.95
C THR A 193 2.10 1.03 -14.35
N ARG A 194 1.97 0.65 -13.08
CA ARG A 194 0.68 0.61 -12.38
C ARG A 194 0.06 2.00 -12.19
N VAL A 195 0.84 3.03 -11.86
CA VAL A 195 0.35 4.42 -11.80
C VAL A 195 -0.27 4.83 -13.13
N ILE A 196 0.43 4.62 -14.24
CA ILE A 196 -0.05 4.96 -15.59
C ILE A 196 -1.34 4.21 -15.93
N ILE A 197 -1.36 2.89 -15.79
CA ILE A 197 -2.54 2.06 -16.11
C ILE A 197 -3.75 2.50 -15.28
N ASN A 198 -3.56 2.72 -13.98
CA ASN A 198 -4.65 3.02 -13.07
C ASN A 198 -5.22 4.44 -13.31
N ILE A 199 -4.38 5.44 -13.53
CA ILE A 199 -4.85 6.80 -13.88
C ILE A 199 -5.64 6.78 -15.19
N GLY A 200 -5.15 6.06 -16.21
CA GLY A 200 -5.87 5.91 -17.47
C GLY A 200 -7.20 5.19 -17.32
N ASN A 201 -7.24 4.09 -16.58
CA ASN A 201 -8.48 3.36 -16.29
C ASN A 201 -9.46 4.15 -15.40
N ALA A 202 -8.97 5.07 -14.57
CA ALA A 202 -9.80 6.00 -13.81
C ALA A 202 -10.43 7.09 -14.69
N GLY A 203 -10.01 7.21 -15.96
CA GLY A 203 -10.51 8.23 -16.89
C GLY A 203 -9.98 9.62 -16.59
N LEU A 204 -8.83 9.72 -15.92
CA LEU A 204 -8.17 10.98 -15.59
C LEU A 204 -7.10 11.39 -16.63
N ASP A 205 -6.93 10.60 -17.69
CA ASP A 205 -5.94 10.84 -18.73
C ASP A 205 -6.32 12.03 -19.63
N GLY A 206 -5.54 13.12 -19.51
CA GLY A 206 -5.40 14.12 -20.57
C GLY A 206 -4.28 13.77 -21.55
N ASP A 207 -3.18 13.19 -21.07
CA ASP A 207 -1.99 12.83 -21.88
C ASP A 207 -1.04 11.79 -21.21
N PHE A 208 -1.37 11.29 -20.00
CA PHE A 208 -0.50 10.44 -19.17
C PHE A 208 -0.64 8.96 -19.52
N SER A 209 -0.09 8.56 -20.68
CA SER A 209 -0.19 7.19 -21.19
C SER A 209 1.16 6.51 -21.35
N CYS A 210 1.14 5.18 -21.45
CA CYS A 210 2.31 4.33 -21.70
C CYS A 210 3.11 4.73 -22.95
N THR A 211 2.40 5.29 -23.95
CA THR A 211 3.01 5.75 -25.20
C THR A 211 3.73 7.09 -25.03
N ASN A 212 3.28 7.93 -24.09
CA ASN A 212 3.74 9.31 -23.92
C ASN A 212 4.76 9.45 -22.78
N VAL A 213 4.74 8.56 -21.79
CA VAL A 213 5.67 8.53 -20.66
C VAL A 213 6.81 7.56 -20.99
N GLY A 214 7.88 8.07 -21.60
CA GLY A 214 9.18 7.38 -21.67
C GLY A 214 9.23 6.06 -22.46
N SER A 215 8.20 5.70 -23.23
CA SER A 215 8.07 4.36 -23.86
C SER A 215 7.98 3.21 -22.85
N ILE A 216 7.38 3.43 -21.68
CA ILE A 216 7.11 2.38 -20.69
C ILE A 216 6.17 1.33 -21.29
N ASP A 217 6.60 0.06 -21.29
CA ASP A 217 5.76 -1.09 -21.61
C ASP A 217 4.82 -1.40 -20.43
N CYS A 218 3.60 -0.88 -20.52
CA CYS A 218 2.58 -1.11 -19.51
C CYS A 218 2.02 -2.53 -19.45
N SER A 219 2.47 -3.46 -20.30
CA SER A 219 2.12 -4.86 -20.11
C SER A 219 2.86 -5.50 -18.93
N LYS A 220 3.91 -4.85 -18.42
CA LYS A 220 4.79 -5.38 -17.37
C LYS A 220 4.42 -4.88 -15.98
N THR A 221 3.55 -5.64 -15.32
CA THR A 221 3.17 -5.43 -13.91
C THR A 221 3.85 -6.41 -12.95
N ASP A 222 4.74 -7.26 -13.47
CA ASP A 222 5.55 -8.26 -12.77
C ASP A 222 7.03 -7.93 -12.95
N SER A 223 7.75 -7.77 -11.85
CA SER A 223 9.15 -7.35 -11.81
C SER A 223 10.10 -8.36 -12.46
N SER A 224 9.71 -9.64 -12.50
CA SER A 224 10.50 -10.69 -13.15
C SER A 224 10.55 -10.57 -14.68
N LEU A 225 9.64 -9.77 -15.27
CA LEU A 225 9.58 -9.52 -16.71
C LEU A 225 10.38 -8.28 -17.15
N VAL A 226 10.89 -7.50 -16.19
CA VAL A 226 11.62 -6.26 -16.45
C VAL A 226 13.07 -6.58 -16.86
N ASN A 227 13.53 -6.01 -17.98
CA ASN A 227 14.88 -6.19 -18.51
C ASN A 227 15.83 -5.03 -18.13
N ASP A 228 17.10 -5.12 -18.53
CA ASP A 228 18.12 -4.11 -18.22
C ASP A 228 17.82 -2.73 -18.83
N ASP A 229 17.34 -2.69 -20.07
CA ASP A 229 17.00 -1.43 -20.76
C ASP A 229 15.86 -0.69 -20.04
N GLU A 230 14.87 -1.44 -19.53
CA GLU A 230 13.75 -0.90 -18.76
C GLU A 230 14.16 -0.44 -17.36
N ARG A 231 15.08 -1.17 -16.73
CA ARG A 231 15.73 -0.71 -15.49
C ARG A 231 16.51 0.59 -15.74
N LEU A 232 17.21 0.72 -16.86
CA LEU A 232 17.92 1.96 -17.20
C LEU A 232 16.94 3.11 -17.48
N LEU A 233 15.84 2.83 -18.17
CA LEU A 233 14.78 3.81 -18.43
C LEU A 233 14.23 4.40 -17.12
N ILE A 234 13.92 3.56 -16.13
CA ILE A 234 13.35 4.06 -14.88
C ILE A 234 14.37 4.88 -14.06
N LYS A 235 15.65 4.52 -14.10
CA LYS A 235 16.71 5.34 -13.51
C LYS A 235 16.74 6.74 -14.12
N ASN A 236 16.74 6.82 -15.45
CA ASN A 236 16.76 8.11 -16.16
C ASN A 236 15.50 8.93 -15.90
N LEU A 237 14.35 8.28 -15.65
CA LEU A 237 13.14 8.97 -15.22
C LEU A 237 13.29 9.50 -13.79
N ILE A 238 13.92 8.75 -12.90
CA ILE A 238 14.20 9.18 -11.52
C ILE A 238 15.22 10.32 -11.49
N ASP A 239 16.21 10.31 -12.38
CA ASP A 239 17.16 11.40 -12.57
C ASP A 239 16.65 12.53 -13.48
N SER A 240 15.39 12.53 -13.88
CA SER A 240 14.87 13.64 -14.68
C SER A 240 14.61 14.88 -13.79
N PRO A 241 14.62 16.10 -14.36
CA PRO A 241 14.22 17.30 -13.62
C PRO A 241 12.71 17.39 -13.38
N ASP A 242 11.93 16.59 -14.11
CA ASP A 242 10.47 16.45 -13.98
C ASP A 242 10.11 15.08 -14.60
N PRO A 243 9.52 14.13 -13.86
CA PRO A 243 9.02 14.18 -12.48
C PRO A 243 10.07 13.88 -11.38
N GLY A 244 11.34 13.73 -11.76
CA GLY A 244 12.40 13.15 -10.95
C GLY A 244 13.09 14.09 -9.96
N LEU A 245 14.20 13.59 -9.42
CA LEU A 245 14.93 14.12 -8.27
C LEU A 245 16.09 15.06 -8.68
N ASN A 246 16.30 15.26 -9.99
CA ASN A 246 17.43 16.02 -10.47
C ASN A 246 17.18 17.52 -10.38
N THR A 247 17.92 18.21 -9.52
CA THR A 247 17.82 19.66 -9.34
C THR A 247 18.63 20.48 -10.38
N GLY A 248 19.26 19.82 -11.36
CA GLY A 248 19.88 20.43 -12.54
C GLY A 248 21.38 20.23 -12.70
N SER A 249 21.78 19.37 -13.64
CA SER A 249 22.55 19.66 -14.89
C SER A 249 23.37 18.44 -15.31
N GLY A 250 22.68 17.49 -15.94
CA GLY A 250 23.29 16.45 -16.77
C GLY A 250 23.91 15.31 -15.96
N SER A 251 23.10 14.30 -15.70
CA SER A 251 23.57 12.99 -15.28
C SER A 251 22.66 11.94 -15.89
N ASP A 252 22.71 11.76 -17.21
CA ASP A 252 22.34 10.44 -17.73
C ASP A 252 23.13 9.43 -16.88
N CYS A 253 22.45 8.61 -16.07
CA CYS A 253 23.13 7.60 -15.27
C CYS A 253 23.65 6.55 -16.27
N SER A 254 24.83 6.81 -16.81
CA SER A 254 25.45 6.11 -17.92
C SER A 254 26.18 4.84 -17.49
#